data_AF-A0AAF0Q1U7-F1
#
_entry.id   AF-A0AAF0Q1U7-F1
#
_cell.length_a   1.000
_cell.length_b   1.000
_cell.length_c   1.000
_cell.angle_alpha   90.00
_cell.angle_beta   90.00
_cell.angle_gamma   90.00
#
_symmetry.space_group_name_H-M   'P 1'
#
loop_
_entity.id
_entity.type
_entity.pdbx_description
1 polymer ?
#
loop_
_entity_poly.entity_id
_entity_poly.type
_entity_poly.pdbx_seq_one_letter_code
_entity_poly.pdbx_strand_id
1 'polypeptide(L)' 'KLLEKENKFCFDDACLGAFGELKEKLVTAPIIISPDWEQQFEVMCDASGVALGVVLGQRREKN' A
#
# COMPACT_ATOMS: atom_id res chain seq x y z
N LYS A 1 9.70 5.72 -18.76
CA LYS A 1 8.53 5.49 -17.87
C LYS A 1 8.09 4.03 -18.06
N LEU A 2 7.81 3.30 -16.98
CA LEU A 2 7.53 1.85 -17.08
C LEU A 2 6.22 1.53 -17.80
N LEU A 3 5.15 2.32 -17.57
CA LEU A 3 3.79 2.00 -18.03
C LEU A 3 3.31 2.91 -19.19
N GLU A 4 4.21 3.67 -19.80
CA GLU A 4 3.86 4.57 -20.90
C GLU A 4 3.70 3.80 -22.20
N LYS A 5 2.58 4.01 -22.91
CA LYS A 5 2.32 3.40 -24.21
C LYS A 5 3.44 3.76 -25.19
N GLU A 6 3.81 2.81 -26.05
CA GLU A 6 4.88 2.97 -27.08
C GLU A 6 6.29 3.20 -26.50
N ASN A 7 6.47 3.05 -25.18
CA ASN A 7 7.77 3.03 -24.54
C ASN A 7 8.20 1.58 -24.27
N LYS A 8 9.50 1.29 -24.39
CA LYS A 8 10.00 -0.05 -24.06
C LYS A 8 9.95 -0.25 -22.55
N PHE A 9 9.29 -1.32 -22.11
CA PHE A 9 9.31 -1.73 -20.71
C PHE A 9 10.74 -2.16 -20.34
N CYS A 10 11.40 -1.37 -19.49
CA CYS A 10 12.75 -1.62 -19.01
C CYS A 10 12.71 -1.76 -17.48
N PHE A 11 12.69 -2.99 -17.00
CA PHE A 11 12.69 -3.31 -15.57
C PHE A 11 14.11 -3.63 -15.13
N ASP A 12 14.84 -2.57 -14.76
CA ASP A 12 16.24 -2.65 -14.36
C ASP A 12 16.42 -3.05 -12.88
N ASP A 13 17.68 -3.13 -12.44
CA ASP A 13 18.01 -3.52 -11.05
C ASP A 13 17.42 -2.56 -10.01
N ALA A 14 17.28 -1.27 -10.35
CA ALA A 14 16.63 -0.30 -9.48
C ALA A 14 15.13 -0.58 -9.32
N CYS A 15 14.45 -0.93 -10.42
CA CYS A 15 13.05 -1.35 -10.39
C CYS A 15 12.87 -2.64 -9.58
N LEU A 16 13.78 -3.61 -9.74
CA LEU A 16 13.75 -4.85 -8.99
C LEU A 16 13.93 -4.63 -7.48
N GLY A 17 14.88 -3.76 -7.09
CA GLY A 17 15.09 -3.37 -5.69
C GLY A 17 13.84 -2.72 -5.07
N ALA A 18 13.27 -1.73 -5.76
CA ALA A 18 12.05 -1.05 -5.29
C ALA A 18 10.84 -2.00 -5.18
N PHE A 19 10.69 -2.93 -6.13
CA PHE A 19 9.64 -3.94 -6.07
C PHE A 19 9.84 -4.93 -4.91
N GLY A 20 11.10 -5.32 -4.63
CA GLY A 20 11.45 -6.14 -3.47
C GLY A 20 11.07 -5.47 -2.15
N GLU A 21 11.45 -4.22 -1.96
CA GLU A 21 11.10 -3.43 -0.77
C GLU A 21 9.58 -3.28 -0.60
N LEU A 22 8.87 -3.04 -1.70
CA LEU A 22 7.40 -2.96 -1.68
C LEU A 22 6.78 -4.29 -1.23
N LYS A 23 7.26 -5.43 -1.73
CA LYS A 23 6.79 -6.75 -1.29
C LYS A 23 7.02 -6.96 0.20
N GLU A 24 8.22 -6.65 0.69
CA GLU A 24 8.56 -6.78 2.11
C GLU A 24 7.63 -5.95 3.01
N LYS A 25 7.39 -4.68 2.64
CA LYS A 25 6.48 -3.80 3.38
C LYS A 25 5.04 -4.30 3.36
N LEU A 26 4.58 -4.89 2.25
CA LEU A 26 3.21 -5.41 2.12
C LEU A 26 2.97 -6.72 2.88
N VAL A 27 4.00 -7.55 3.06
CA VAL A 27 3.87 -8.85 3.77
C VAL A 27 4.17 -8.75 5.26
N THR A 28 4.66 -7.61 5.75
CA THR A 28 4.96 -7.40 7.17
C THR A 28 3.70 -6.96 7.92
N ALA A 29 3.44 -7.58 9.08
CA ALA A 29 2.36 -7.17 9.99
C ALA A 29 2.50 -5.68 10.38
N PRO A 30 1.42 -4.91 10.56
CA PRO A 30 0.06 -5.32 10.93
C PRO A 30 -0.96 -5.38 9.79
N ILE A 31 -0.53 -5.36 8.52
CA ILE A 31 -1.42 -5.12 7.37
C ILE A 31 -2.37 -6.30 7.06
N ILE A 32 -2.00 -7.55 7.36
CA ILE A 32 -2.78 -8.73 6.99
C ILE A 32 -3.55 -9.29 8.19
N ILE A 33 -4.66 -8.64 8.55
CA ILE A 33 -5.66 -9.27 9.42
C ILE A 33 -7.03 -9.16 8.76
N SER A 34 -7.79 -10.25 8.79
CA SER A 34 -9.17 -10.24 8.30
C SER A 34 -9.98 -9.14 9.00
N PRO A 35 -10.81 -8.40 8.26
CA PRO A 35 -11.71 -7.42 8.86
C PRO A 35 -12.74 -8.13 9.72
N ASP A 36 -13.14 -7.46 10.81
CA ASP A 36 -14.27 -7.87 11.63
C ASP A 36 -15.52 -7.13 11.12
N TRP A 37 -16.42 -7.83 10.42
CA TRP A 37 -17.59 -7.21 9.81
C TRP A 37 -18.62 -6.69 10.81
N GLU A 38 -18.50 -7.03 12.10
CA GLU A 38 -19.37 -6.51 13.16
C GLU A 38 -18.88 -5.14 13.68
N GLN A 39 -17.64 -4.76 13.37
CA GLN A 39 -17.04 -3.50 13.80
C GLN A 39 -17.12 -2.41 12.72
N GLN A 40 -17.18 -1.14 13.17
CA GLN A 40 -17.16 0.01 12.27
C GLN A 40 -15.79 0.15 11.59
N PHE A 41 -15.83 0.55 10.32
CA PHE A 41 -14.64 0.93 9.58
C PHE A 41 -14.40 2.43 9.72
N GLU A 42 -13.12 2.81 9.80
CA GLU A 42 -12.65 4.18 9.77
C GLU A 42 -11.85 4.41 8.50
N VAL A 43 -12.13 5.52 7.81
CA VAL A 43 -11.36 5.95 6.64
C VAL A 43 -10.37 7.02 7.09
N MET A 44 -9.08 6.72 6.93
CA MET A 44 -7.99 7.66 7.19
C MET A 44 -7.45 8.14 5.84
N CYS A 45 -7.41 9.46 5.64
CA CYS A 45 -6.91 10.06 4.41
C CYS A 45 -5.76 11.01 4.72
N ASP A 46 -4.73 10.99 3.87
CA ASP A 46 -3.66 12.00 3.85
C ASP A 46 -3.45 12.53 2.44
N ALA A 47 -3.09 13.81 2.32
CA ALA A 47 -2.93 14.51 1.05
C ALA A 47 -1.66 15.37 1.09
N SER A 48 -0.67 15.02 0.27
CA SER A 48 0.63 15.71 0.24
C SER A 48 0.72 16.83 -0.80
N GLY A 49 -0.38 17.11 -1.51
CA GLY A 49 -0.42 18.03 -2.66
C GLY A 49 0.07 17.41 -3.97
N VAL A 50 0.73 16.24 -3.92
CA VAL A 50 1.17 15.47 -5.10
C VAL A 50 0.38 14.16 -5.23
N ALA A 51 -0.02 13.57 -4.11
CA ALA A 51 -0.78 12.33 -4.07
C ALA A 51 -1.82 12.37 -2.95
N LEU A 52 -2.84 11.53 -3.11
CA LEU A 52 -3.82 11.22 -2.08
C LEU A 52 -3.58 9.78 -1.61
N GLY A 53 -3.43 9.60 -0.31
CA GLY A 53 -3.37 8.31 0.36
C GLY A 53 -4.65 8.07 1.14
N VAL A 54 -5.24 6.87 1.00
CA VAL A 54 -6.41 6.47 1.78
C VAL A 54 -6.15 5.09 2.38
N VAL A 55 -6.45 4.94 3.66
CA VAL A 55 -6.39 3.67 4.40
C VAL A 55 -7.75 3.41 5.02
N LEU A 56 -8.27 2.20 4.83
CA LEU A 56 -9.44 1.71 5.53
C LEU A 56 -8.96 0.88 6.73
N GLY A 57 -9.32 1.30 7.94
CA GLY A 57 -8.93 0.66 9.19
C GLY A 57 -10.12 0.29 10.06
N GLN A 58 -9.86 -0.50 11.10
CA GLN A 58 -10.80 -0.76 12.19
C GLN A 58 -10.07 -0.56 13.51
N ARG A 59 -10.71 0.13 14.46
CA ARG A 59 -10.13 0.38 15.77
C ARG A 59 -10.18 -0.90 16.60
N ARG A 60 -9.02 -1.43 16.99
CA ARG A 60 -8.91 -2.56 17.92
C ARG A 60 -8.47 -2.05 19.28
N GLU A 61 -9.21 -2.40 20.33
CA GLU A 61 -8.73 -2.20 21.70
C GLU A 61 -7.57 -3.18 21.95
N LYS A 62 -6.47 -2.66 22.52
CA LYS A 62 -5.38 -3.50 23.01
C LYS A 62 -5.78 -3.96 24.41
N ASN A 63 -6.13 -5.23 24.53
CA ASN A 63 -6.14 -5.91 25.83
C ASN A 63 -4.70 -6.15 26.30
#